data_AF-A0A0B5CQE5-F1
#
_entry.id   AF-A0A0B5CQE5-F1
#
_cell.length_a   1.000
_cell.length_b   1.000
_cell.length_c   1.000
_cell.angle_alpha   90.00
_cell.angle_beta   90.00
_cell.angle_gamma   90.00
#
_symmetry.space_group_name_H-M   'P 1'
#
loop_
_entity.id
_entity.type
_entity.pdbx_description
1 polymer ?
#
loop_
_entity_poly.entity_id
_entity_poly.type
_entity_poly.pdbx_seq_one_letter_code
_entity_poly.pdbx_strand_id
1 'polypeptide(L)'
;MFLECSGADLLDGTPVVDVKPYIPFVEARPDAAAGFAAEAPPQLRVEWQPESGADRLEESFRLLVEQSIAQDPRPAYQDTPGREYAMAVGGADVRFLIEEGCARIIAVSGSLKDANGSK
;
A
#
# COMPACT_ATOMS: atom_id res chain seq x y z
N MET A 1 16.40 26.45 6.64
CA MET A 1 16.05 25.51 7.73
C MET A 1 14.77 24.83 7.28
N PHE A 2 14.79 23.50 7.20
CA PHE A 2 13.65 22.68 6.77
C PHE A 2 13.36 21.64 7.84
N LEU A 3 12.10 21.21 7.96
CA LEU A 3 11.68 20.11 8.83
C LEU A 3 11.35 18.93 7.91
N GLU A 4 12.00 17.79 8.11
CA GLU A 4 11.69 16.55 7.39
C GLU A 4 10.70 15.71 8.22
N CYS A 5 9.60 15.31 7.61
CA CYS A 5 8.57 14.48 8.23
C CYS A 5 8.39 13.18 7.44
N SER A 6 8.19 12.07 8.15
CA SER A 6 7.85 10.77 7.58
C SER A 6 6.50 10.29 8.10
N GLY A 7 5.79 9.47 7.31
CA GLY A 7 4.50 8.89 7.71
C GLY A 7 3.33 9.89 7.75
N ALA A 8 3.51 11.10 7.24
CA ALA A 8 2.43 12.07 7.09
C ALA A 8 1.60 11.72 5.84
N ASP A 9 0.28 11.68 5.99
CA ASP A 9 -0.67 11.50 4.90
C ASP A 9 -1.15 12.88 4.42
N LEU A 10 -0.33 13.56 3.62
CA LEU A 10 -0.59 14.90 3.10
C LEU A 10 -0.32 14.93 1.59
N LEU A 11 -1.22 15.54 0.82
CA LEU A 11 -0.99 15.81 -0.60
C LEU A 11 0.06 16.92 -0.78
N ASP A 12 0.77 16.90 -1.92
CA ASP A 12 1.72 17.96 -2.24
C ASP A 12 1.04 19.33 -2.29
N GLY A 13 1.73 20.34 -1.77
CA GLY A 13 1.21 21.70 -1.64
C GLY A 13 0.16 21.90 -0.53
N THR A 14 -0.13 20.89 0.31
CA THR A 14 -1.03 21.07 1.45
C THR A 14 -0.47 22.14 2.41
N PRO A 15 -1.17 23.26 2.64
CA PRO A 15 -0.64 24.36 3.46
C PRO A 15 -0.57 23.96 4.94
N VAL A 16 0.61 24.11 5.55
CA VAL A 16 0.83 23.91 6.98
C VAL A 16 0.62 25.23 7.73
N VAL A 17 -0.37 25.26 8.62
CA VAL A 17 -0.76 26.48 9.36
C VAL A 17 -0.02 26.61 10.69
N ASP A 18 0.22 25.51 11.38
CA ASP A 18 0.88 25.48 12.70
C ASP A 18 1.57 24.12 12.91
N VAL A 19 2.66 24.11 13.69
CA VAL A 19 3.40 22.89 14.06
C VAL A 19 3.53 22.85 15.57
N LYS A 20 2.95 21.83 16.20
CA LYS A 20 2.99 21.63 17.65
C LYS A 20 3.74 20.35 18.00
N PRO A 21 4.50 20.33 19.11
CA PRO A 21 5.05 19.09 19.63
C PRO A 21 3.89 18.20 20.10
N TYR A 22 3.93 16.93 19.74
CA TYR A 22 3.00 15.95 20.30
C TYR A 22 3.36 15.67 21.77
N ILE A 23 2.40 15.80 22.67
CA ILE A 23 2.55 15.64 24.11
C ILE A 23 1.72 14.43 24.57
N PRO A 24 2.29 13.22 24.65
CA PRO A 24 1.53 11.98 24.84
C PRO A 24 0.63 11.96 26.08
N PHE A 25 1.06 12.53 27.21
CA PHE A 25 0.27 12.50 28.45
C PHE A 25 -0.98 13.41 28.41
N VAL A 26 -1.03 14.36 27.47
CA VAL A 26 -2.17 15.26 27.26
C VAL A 26 -3.00 14.80 26.07
N GLU A 27 -2.34 14.37 25.00
CA GLU A 27 -2.95 14.22 23.68
C GLU A 27 -3.26 12.76 23.30
N ALA A 28 -2.61 11.77 23.92
CA ALA A 28 -2.90 10.37 23.62
C ALA A 28 -4.30 9.97 24.14
N ARG A 29 -5.12 9.42 23.25
CA ARG A 29 -6.43 8.83 23.58
C ARG A 29 -6.40 7.33 23.32
N PRO A 30 -5.94 6.51 24.28
CA PRO A 30 -5.82 5.06 24.10
C PRO A 30 -7.19 4.37 23.95
N ASP A 31 -8.25 5.02 24.41
CA ASP A 31 -9.65 4.59 24.32
C ASP A 31 -10.40 5.19 23.13
N ALA A 32 -9.69 5.79 22.16
CA ALA A 32 -10.30 6.32 20.95
C ALA A 32 -11.05 5.22 20.20
N ALA A 33 -12.39 5.32 20.20
CA ALA A 33 -13.26 4.42 19.47
C ALA A 33 -13.32 4.83 17.99
N ALA A 34 -13.09 3.88 17.09
CA ALA A 34 -13.25 4.12 15.67
C ALA A 34 -14.74 4.11 15.31
N GLY A 35 -15.35 5.31 15.25
CA GLY A 35 -16.79 5.46 15.00
C GLY A 35 -17.28 4.99 13.62
N PHE A 36 -16.36 4.84 12.65
CA PHE A 36 -16.68 4.41 11.27
C PHE A 36 -15.92 3.16 10.81
N ALA A 37 -14.82 2.78 11.48
CA ALA A 37 -13.97 1.65 11.10
C ALA A 37 -13.52 0.89 12.36
N ALA A 38 -14.49 0.26 13.03
CA ALA A 38 -14.27 -0.43 14.30
C ALA A 38 -13.29 -1.60 14.21
N GLU A 39 -13.18 -2.22 13.04
CA GLU A 39 -12.29 -3.35 12.77
C GLU A 39 -11.45 -3.06 11.52
N ALA A 40 -10.21 -3.55 11.51
CA ALA A 40 -9.41 -3.55 10.30
C ALA A 40 -10.10 -4.41 9.23
N PRO A 41 -10.17 -3.96 7.97
CA PRO A 41 -10.76 -4.77 6.92
C PRO A 41 -9.99 -6.09 6.76
N PRO A 42 -10.68 -7.18 6.38
CA PRO A 42 -10.04 -8.47 6.17
C PRO A 42 -8.99 -8.35 5.06
N GLN A 43 -7.83 -8.95 5.29
CA GLN A 43 -6.77 -8.99 4.29
C GLN A 43 -6.98 -10.15 3.32
N LEU A 44 -6.63 -9.93 2.06
CA LEU A 44 -6.60 -10.96 1.03
C LEU A 44 -5.38 -11.85 1.23
N ARG A 45 -5.54 -13.16 0.98
CA ARG A 45 -4.41 -14.05 0.79
C ARG A 45 -3.75 -13.69 -0.55
N VAL A 46 -2.43 -13.55 -0.58
CA VAL A 46 -1.70 -13.26 -1.82
C VAL A 46 -1.01 -14.53 -2.32
N GLU A 47 -1.17 -14.83 -3.61
CA GLU A 47 -0.52 -15.95 -4.29
C GLU A 47 0.16 -15.49 -5.58
N TRP A 48 1.45 -15.78 -5.71
CA TRP A 48 2.20 -15.50 -6.92
C TRP A 48 1.97 -16.62 -7.94
N GLN A 49 1.54 -16.26 -9.15
CA GLN A 49 1.50 -17.21 -10.26
C GLN A 49 2.92 -17.51 -10.77
N PRO A 50 3.20 -18.71 -11.27
CA PRO A 50 4.53 -19.06 -11.81
C PRO A 50 5.01 -18.09 -12.90
N GLU A 51 4.09 -17.58 -13.72
CA GLU A 51 4.37 -16.67 -14.84
C GLU A 51 4.50 -15.19 -14.42
N SER A 52 4.31 -14.87 -13.13
CA SER A 52 4.32 -13.51 -12.61
C SER A 52 5.67 -12.80 -12.69
N GLY A 53 6.75 -13.56 -12.80
CA GLY A 53 8.12 -13.06 -12.77
C GLY A 53 8.66 -12.82 -11.35
N ALA A 54 8.00 -13.35 -10.32
CA ALA A 54 8.41 -13.20 -8.91
C ALA A 54 9.89 -13.54 -8.66
N ASP A 55 10.43 -14.57 -9.32
CA ASP A 55 11.82 -15.01 -9.16
C ASP A 55 12.87 -13.96 -9.54
N ARG A 56 12.47 -12.94 -10.31
CA ARG A 56 13.36 -11.85 -10.76
C ARG A 56 13.31 -10.63 -9.82
N LEU A 57 12.45 -10.66 -8.82
CA LEU A 57 12.25 -9.56 -7.89
C LEU A 57 13.04 -9.79 -6.60
N GLU A 58 13.57 -8.71 -6.03
CA GLU A 58 14.14 -8.75 -4.69
C GLU A 58 13.08 -9.14 -3.65
N GLU A 59 13.49 -9.82 -2.58
CA GLU A 59 12.59 -10.28 -1.52
C GLU A 59 11.86 -9.13 -0.82
N SER A 60 12.55 -8.02 -0.55
CA SER A 60 11.96 -6.80 0.02
C SER A 60 10.83 -6.24 -0.85
N PHE A 61 11.03 -6.24 -2.17
CA PHE A 61 10.02 -5.75 -3.12
C PHE A 61 8.85 -6.72 -3.23
N ARG A 62 9.09 -8.04 -3.22
CA ARG A 62 8.01 -9.05 -3.16
C ARG A 62 7.14 -8.85 -1.93
N LEU A 63 7.75 -8.66 -0.76
CA LEU A 63 7.03 -8.38 0.48
C LEU A 63 6.22 -7.07 0.39
N LEU A 64 6.77 -6.02 -0.22
CA LEU A 64 6.04 -4.77 -0.43
C LEU A 64 4.79 -4.98 -1.30
N VAL A 65 4.91 -5.73 -2.39
CA VAL A 65 3.78 -6.07 -3.26
C VAL A 65 2.74 -6.89 -2.50
N GLU A 66 3.15 -7.94 -1.78
CA GLU A 66 2.25 -8.77 -0.99
C GLU A 66 1.47 -7.95 0.05
N GLN A 67 2.16 -7.14 0.84
CA GLN A 67 1.53 -6.32 1.89
C GLN A 67 0.56 -5.29 1.31
N SER A 68 0.89 -4.71 0.15
CA SER A 68 0.06 -3.72 -0.52
C SER A 68 -1.20 -4.35 -1.11
N ILE A 69 -1.06 -5.48 -1.81
CA ILE A 69 -2.18 -6.19 -2.44
C ILE A 69 -3.09 -6.87 -1.40
N ALA A 70 -2.52 -7.32 -0.27
CA ALA A 70 -3.29 -7.89 0.83
C ALA A 70 -4.33 -6.93 1.42
N GLN A 71 -4.17 -5.60 1.27
CA GLN A 71 -5.16 -4.62 1.74
C GLN A 71 -6.40 -4.50 0.85
N ASP A 72 -6.54 -5.33 -0.18
CA ASP A 72 -7.59 -5.25 -1.20
C ASP A 72 -7.69 -3.85 -1.86
N PRO A 73 -6.75 -3.49 -2.74
CA PRO A 73 -6.73 -2.18 -3.38
C PRO A 73 -7.80 -2.01 -4.47
N ARG A 74 -8.76 -2.93 -4.61
CA ARG A 74 -9.85 -2.78 -5.58
C ARG A 74 -10.76 -1.61 -5.16
N PRO A 75 -11.29 -0.85 -6.13
CA PRO A 75 -12.35 0.11 -5.81
C PRO A 75 -13.55 -0.61 -5.19
N ALA A 76 -14.05 -0.12 -4.06
CA ALA A 76 -15.15 -0.74 -3.30
C ALA A 76 -16.46 -0.95 -4.10
N TYR A 77 -16.60 -0.27 -5.24
CA TYR A 77 -17.74 -0.38 -6.16
C TYR A 77 -17.50 -1.33 -7.35
N GLN A 78 -16.36 -2.02 -7.39
CA GLN A 78 -15.99 -2.95 -8.46
C GLN A 78 -15.69 -4.34 -7.91
N ASP A 79 -16.68 -5.22 -7.97
CA ASP A 79 -16.54 -6.64 -7.66
C ASP A 79 -17.02 -7.49 -8.84
N THR A 80 -16.36 -7.31 -9.99
CA THR A 80 -16.64 -8.13 -11.18
C THR A 80 -15.77 -9.39 -11.13
N PRO A 81 -16.36 -10.60 -11.09
CA PRO A 81 -15.60 -11.85 -11.10
C PRO A 81 -14.72 -11.95 -12.35
N GLY A 82 -13.48 -12.42 -12.18
CA GLY A 82 -12.54 -12.63 -13.30
C GLY A 82 -11.97 -11.35 -13.91
N ARG A 83 -12.18 -10.18 -13.29
CA ARG A 83 -11.58 -8.93 -13.73
C ARG A 83 -10.13 -8.81 -13.27
N GLU A 84 -9.23 -8.54 -14.22
CA GLU A 84 -7.85 -8.16 -13.90
C GLU A 84 -7.80 -6.72 -13.38
N TYR A 85 -7.08 -6.52 -12.28
CA TYR A 85 -6.76 -5.22 -11.70
C TYR A 85 -5.28 -4.93 -11.90
N ALA A 86 -4.94 -3.64 -11.94
CA ALA A 86 -3.58 -3.16 -12.00
C ALA A 86 -3.37 -2.09 -10.93
N MET A 87 -2.25 -2.18 -10.21
CA MET A 87 -1.84 -1.19 -9.21
C MET A 87 -0.34 -0.91 -9.34
N ALA A 88 0.04 0.35 -9.23
CA ALA A 88 1.44 0.73 -9.14
C ALA A 88 1.96 0.50 -7.71
N VAL A 89 3.03 -0.28 -7.56
CA VAL A 89 3.72 -0.53 -6.29
C VAL A 89 5.20 -0.25 -6.47
N GLY A 90 5.74 0.72 -5.72
CA GLY A 90 7.16 1.06 -5.78
C GLY A 90 7.68 1.38 -7.20
N GLY A 91 6.82 1.93 -8.06
CA GLY A 91 7.15 2.24 -9.45
C GLY A 91 7.00 1.10 -10.46
N ALA A 92 6.55 -0.08 -10.04
CA ALA A 92 6.18 -1.17 -10.95
C ALA A 92 4.66 -1.35 -11.04
N ASP A 93 4.17 -1.72 -12.23
CA ASP A 93 2.77 -2.10 -12.43
C ASP A 93 2.58 -3.57 -12.05
N VAL A 94 1.76 -3.82 -11.04
CA VAL A 94 1.37 -5.14 -10.56
C VAL A 94 -0.02 -5.46 -11.08
N ARG A 95 -0.14 -6.54 -11.87
CA ARG A 95 -1.43 -7.07 -12.36
C ARG A 95 -1.85 -8.29 -11.55
N PHE A 96 -3.11 -8.29 -11.12
CA PHE A 96 -3.64 -9.35 -10.26
C PHE A 96 -5.14 -9.57 -10.48
N LEU A 97 -5.59 -10.79 -10.17
CA LEU A 97 -7.00 -11.20 -10.12
C LEU A 97 -7.38 -11.44 -8.67
N ILE A 98 -8.65 -11.19 -8.32
CA ILE A 98 -9.17 -11.54 -7.00
C ILE A 98 -10.32 -12.52 -7.16
N GLU A 99 -10.17 -13.68 -6.52
CA GLU A 99 -11.15 -14.76 -6.48
C GLU A 99 -11.21 -15.32 -5.06
N GLU A 100 -12.42 -15.41 -4.49
CA GLU A 100 -12.67 -16.07 -3.20
C GLU A 100 -11.76 -15.60 -2.04
N GLY A 101 -11.45 -14.29 -1.98
CA GLY A 101 -10.57 -13.73 -0.94
C GLY A 101 -9.08 -13.97 -1.17
N CYS A 102 -8.69 -14.45 -2.34
CA CYS A 102 -7.31 -14.62 -2.77
C CYS A 102 -6.97 -13.68 -3.93
N ALA A 103 -5.90 -12.89 -3.78
CA ALA A 103 -5.30 -12.10 -4.83
C ALA A 103 -4.18 -12.89 -5.52
N ARG A 104 -4.38 -13.24 -6.78
CA ARG A 104 -3.40 -13.93 -7.62
C ARG A 104 -2.61 -12.92 -8.44
N ILE A 105 -1.31 -12.80 -8.19
CA ILE A 105 -0.42 -11.92 -8.97
C ILE A 105 -0.09 -12.59 -10.29
N ILE A 106 -0.45 -11.97 -11.40
CA ILE A 106 -0.33 -12.50 -12.77
C ILE A 106 0.95 -12.00 -13.44
N ALA A 107 1.31 -10.75 -13.19
CA ALA A 107 2.48 -10.13 -13.81
C ALA A 107 2.92 -8.92 -12.99
N VAL A 108 4.24 -8.73 -12.90
CA VAL A 108 4.84 -7.48 -12.45
C VAL A 108 5.69 -6.92 -13.59
N SER A 109 5.38 -5.70 -14.01
CA SER A 109 6.05 -5.04 -15.13
C SER A 109 6.41 -3.62 -14.75
N GLY A 110 7.70 -3.27 -14.86
CA GLY A 110 8.17 -1.92 -14.56
C GLY A 110 9.66 -1.93 -14.29
N SER A 111 10.33 -0.85 -14.68
CA SER A 111 11.73 -0.65 -14.30
C SER A 111 11.75 -0.38 -12.80
N LEU A 112 12.46 -1.22 -12.03
CA LEU A 112 13.08 -0.78 -10.79
C LEU A 112 13.96 0.42 -11.16
N LYS A 113 13.40 1.63 -11.19
CA LYS A 113 14.21 2.84 -11.25
C LYS A 113 14.81 2.95 -9.87
N ASP A 114 16.01 2.38 -9.75
CA ASP A 114 17.05 2.71 -8.81
C ASP A 114 16.53 3.51 -7.61
N ALA A 115 16.10 2.79 -6.58
CA ALA A 115 16.11 3.32 -5.23
C ALA A 115 17.57 3.43 -4.74
N ASN A 116 18.44 4.11 -5.49
CA ASN A 116 19.74 4.56 -5.01
C ASN A 116 20.36 5.66 -5.89
N GLY A 117 20.29 6.91 -5.41
CA GLY A 117 21.44 7.82 -5.44
C GLY A 117 21.43 8.98 -6.45
N SER A 118 21.25 10.20 -5.90
CA SER A 118 21.97 11.47 -6.19
C SER A 118 20.96 12.62 -6.19
N LYS A 119 21.05 13.66 -5.34
CA LYS A 119 22.18 14.25 -4.64
C LYS A 119 21.66 15.15 -3.51
#